data_AF-A2ZLR6-F1
#
_entry.id   AF-A2ZLR6-F1
#
_cell.length_a   1.000
_cell.length_b   1.000
_cell.length_c   1.000
_cell.angle_alpha   90.00
_cell.angle_beta   90.00
_cell.angle_gamma   90.00
#
_symmetry.space_group_name_H-M   'P 1'
#
loop_
_entity.id
_entity.type
_entity.pdbx_description
1 polymer ?
#
loop_
_entity_poly.entity_id
_entity_poly.type
_entity_poly.pdbx_seq_one_letter_code
_entity_poly.pdbx_strand_id
1 'polypeptide(L)'
;MEEAAAAVHRRWRRRLLPKLMLLLCAVVHGQQPDSLGFISIDCGIPDGGGYSDESTRGLRYVPDAGFLDAGAGLSAGINPPYTDRDLAARYLTVRYFPGAASAAGERGGCYTLRQLSPGGRYLVRATFYYGNYDGAIAMLPVVFDLHLGANRWTAVNVTAADAIYIFEAVVSPPADFLQVCLVNIGKGTPFISGLDLRPLKPELYPEATANQSLLLLNHDRPPARFAFNRYQFWRPASYYKLFRYPFDPYDRLWQPYGDDPSWTNITVAAAVDVTNISRSDDPSPILRSAATPANATVRRLDFPWSSDDAATTTYLLLLYFAELQRLPAGAARRFDVLVDGDASAGGGRRGYTPRYLAAEVVRSTVRAARPGQRHVVSLVAAPDSALPPIVNGLEIYSVQPMPELATNDRDGLPIC
;
A
#
# COMPACT_ATOMS: atom_id res chain seq x y z
N MET A 1 -99.90 -21.21 2.28
CA MET A 1 -99.80 -22.62 2.71
C MET A 1 -98.56 -23.20 2.05
N GLU A 2 -97.61 -23.58 2.91
CA GLU A 2 -96.36 -24.35 2.68
C GLU A 2 -95.32 -23.78 1.69
N GLU A 3 -94.17 -23.24 2.12
CA GLU A 3 -92.94 -23.90 2.66
C GLU A 3 -92.26 -24.84 1.65
N ALA A 4 -90.94 -24.90 1.43
CA ALA A 4 -89.75 -24.22 1.91
C ALA A 4 -88.53 -24.73 1.07
N ALA A 5 -87.31 -24.28 1.43
CA ALA A 5 -85.96 -24.71 1.01
C ALA A 5 -85.33 -23.93 -0.17
N ALA A 6 -84.46 -22.93 0.07
CA ALA A 6 -83.09 -22.95 0.62
C ALA A 6 -82.01 -23.33 -0.41
N ALA A 7 -81.20 -22.34 -0.84
CA ALA A 7 -79.74 -22.47 -0.96
C ALA A 7 -79.10 -21.09 -1.22
N VAL A 8 -78.18 -20.75 -0.33
CA VAL A 8 -77.40 -19.51 -0.24
C VAL A 8 -76.18 -19.60 -1.15
N HIS A 9 -75.84 -18.53 -1.89
CA HIS A 9 -74.45 -18.10 -2.07
C HIS A 9 -74.35 -16.64 -2.56
N ARG A 10 -74.07 -15.73 -1.63
CA ARG A 10 -73.70 -14.33 -1.93
C ARG A 10 -72.23 -14.29 -2.37
N ARG A 11 -71.97 -13.88 -3.62
CA ARG A 11 -70.63 -13.53 -4.13
C ARG A 11 -70.14 -12.24 -3.47
N TRP A 12 -69.21 -12.35 -2.54
CA TRP A 12 -68.42 -11.22 -2.05
C TRP A 12 -67.27 -10.95 -3.02
N ARG A 13 -67.25 -9.76 -3.62
CA ARG A 13 -66.11 -9.24 -4.41
C ARG A 13 -64.93 -9.03 -3.45
N ARG A 14 -63.92 -9.90 -3.50
CA ARG A 14 -62.61 -9.63 -2.88
C ARG A 14 -61.83 -8.68 -3.79
N ARG A 15 -61.63 -7.44 -3.33
CA ARG A 15 -60.65 -6.52 -3.90
C ARG A 15 -59.25 -7.05 -3.54
N LEU A 16 -58.46 -7.42 -4.53
CA LEU A 16 -57.03 -7.67 -4.36
C LEU A 16 -56.33 -6.32 -4.17
N LEU A 17 -55.81 -6.05 -2.97
CA LEU A 17 -54.76 -5.04 -2.79
C LEU A 17 -53.42 -5.67 -3.17
N PRO A 18 -52.57 -5.01 -3.97
CA PRO A 18 -51.22 -5.49 -4.19
C PRO A 18 -50.43 -5.31 -2.89
N LYS A 19 -49.98 -6.43 -2.30
CA LYS A 19 -48.96 -6.39 -1.24
C LYS A 19 -47.66 -5.94 -1.89
N LEU A 20 -47.33 -4.67 -1.72
CA LEU A 20 -46.00 -4.14 -2.00
C LEU A 20 -45.04 -4.80 -1.00
N MET A 21 -44.38 -5.87 -1.44
CA MET A 21 -43.30 -6.52 -0.69
C MET A 21 -42.10 -5.59 -0.78
N LEU A 22 -41.91 -4.76 0.24
CA LEU A 22 -40.70 -3.96 0.41
C LEU A 22 -39.57 -4.97 0.65
N LEU A 23 -38.77 -5.28 -0.38
CA LEU A 23 -37.47 -5.92 -0.18
C LEU A 23 -36.64 -4.93 0.65
N LEU A 24 -36.45 -5.22 1.94
CA LEU A 24 -35.35 -4.63 2.68
C LEU A 24 -34.07 -5.21 2.09
N CYS A 25 -33.42 -4.46 1.19
CA CYS A 25 -32.03 -4.70 0.86
C CYS A 25 -31.23 -4.55 2.16
N ALA A 26 -30.73 -5.65 2.68
CA ALA A 26 -29.66 -5.60 3.66
C ALA A 26 -28.47 -4.96 2.95
N VAL A 27 -28.23 -3.67 3.20
CA VAL A 27 -26.97 -3.04 2.82
C VAL A 27 -25.89 -3.81 3.55
N VAL A 28 -25.01 -4.49 2.81
CA VAL A 28 -23.82 -5.12 3.38
C VAL A 28 -22.96 -4.00 3.93
N HIS A 29 -23.04 -3.76 5.25
CA HIS A 29 -22.36 -2.67 5.96
C HIS A 29 -20.82 -2.80 5.94
N GLY A 30 -20.28 -3.86 5.33
CA GLY A 30 -18.84 -4.13 5.28
C GLY A 30 -18.08 -3.43 4.17
N GLN A 31 -18.72 -2.95 3.09
CA GLN A 31 -18.00 -2.49 1.87
C GLN A 31 -17.86 -0.96 1.74
N GLN A 32 -18.28 -0.17 2.72
CA GLN A 32 -18.29 1.29 2.58
C GLN A 32 -16.94 1.91 3.00
N PRO A 33 -16.36 2.80 2.17
CA PRO A 33 -15.26 3.65 2.59
C PRO A 33 -15.64 4.53 3.78
N ASP A 34 -14.66 4.88 4.61
CA ASP A 34 -14.86 5.85 5.69
C ASP A 34 -15.00 7.30 5.16
N SER A 35 -15.07 8.27 6.07
CA SER A 35 -15.21 9.69 5.70
C SER A 35 -14.02 10.26 4.90
N LEU A 36 -12.87 9.59 4.92
CA LEU A 36 -11.68 9.94 4.13
C LEU A 36 -11.62 9.14 2.81
N GLY A 37 -12.60 8.26 2.56
CA GLY A 37 -12.60 7.31 1.46
C GLY A 37 -11.67 6.11 1.70
N PHE A 38 -11.22 5.88 2.93
CA PHE A 38 -10.32 4.77 3.25
C PHE A 38 -11.12 3.48 3.47
N ILE A 39 -10.53 2.36 3.08
CA ILE A 39 -11.00 1.03 3.43
C ILE A 39 -9.89 0.34 4.22
N SER A 40 -10.13 -0.04 5.47
CA SER A 40 -9.14 -0.76 6.29
C SER A 40 -9.74 -2.07 6.76
N ILE A 41 -9.20 -3.19 6.28
CA ILE A 41 -9.77 -4.52 6.50
C ILE A 41 -8.84 -5.29 7.44
N ASP A 42 -9.41 -5.78 8.54
CA ASP A 42 -8.76 -6.77 9.39
C ASP A 42 -9.25 -8.16 8.95
N CYS A 43 -8.35 -8.98 8.43
CA CYS A 43 -8.71 -10.21 7.77
C CYS A 43 -8.87 -11.34 8.78
N GLY A 44 -10.05 -11.93 8.82
CA GLY A 44 -10.36 -13.08 9.65
C GLY A 44 -10.96 -12.79 11.02
N ILE A 45 -11.25 -11.52 11.35
CA ILE A 45 -12.07 -11.18 12.53
C ILE A 45 -13.56 -11.54 12.30
N PRO A 46 -14.36 -11.75 13.37
CA PRO A 46 -15.77 -12.13 13.22
C PRO A 46 -16.64 -11.06 12.56
N ASP A 47 -17.67 -11.52 11.83
CA ASP A 47 -18.71 -10.67 11.23
C ASP A 47 -19.41 -9.79 12.28
N GLY A 48 -19.76 -8.56 11.90
CA GLY A 48 -20.34 -7.57 12.81
C GLY A 48 -19.34 -6.97 13.81
N GLY A 49 -18.07 -7.39 13.75
CA GLY A 49 -16.97 -6.81 14.53
C GLY A 49 -16.43 -5.49 13.97
N GLY A 50 -15.16 -5.24 14.26
CA GLY A 50 -14.41 -4.06 13.87
C GLY A 50 -14.13 -3.10 15.02
N TYR A 51 -13.07 -2.32 14.89
CA TYR A 51 -12.58 -1.43 15.93
C TYR A 51 -11.98 -0.17 15.33
N SER A 52 -11.91 0.89 16.12
CA SER A 52 -11.17 2.10 15.76
C SER A 52 -9.76 2.00 16.34
N ASP A 53 -8.75 2.32 15.55
CA ASP A 53 -7.36 2.32 15.97
C ASP A 53 -6.93 3.73 16.39
N GLU A 54 -6.81 3.93 17.70
CA GLU A 54 -6.43 5.21 18.28
C GLU A 54 -5.02 5.66 17.88
N SER A 55 -4.12 4.72 17.57
CA SER A 55 -2.76 5.06 17.11
C SER A 55 -2.77 5.77 15.76
N THR A 56 -3.85 5.57 14.99
CA THR A 56 -4.10 6.22 13.70
C THR A 56 -5.27 7.21 13.82
N ARG A 57 -5.44 7.85 14.99
CA ARG A 57 -6.48 8.86 15.22
C ARG A 57 -7.90 8.36 14.87
N GLY A 58 -8.14 7.09 15.12
CA GLY A 58 -9.46 6.46 15.01
C GLY A 58 -9.78 5.86 13.63
N LEU A 59 -8.80 5.50 12.80
CA LEU A 59 -9.11 4.76 11.57
C LEU A 59 -9.90 3.49 11.91
N ARG A 60 -11.00 3.28 11.18
CA ARG A 60 -11.90 2.16 11.41
C ARG A 60 -11.44 0.93 10.64
N TYR A 61 -11.17 -0.15 11.36
CA TYR A 61 -10.94 -1.48 10.80
C TYR A 61 -12.24 -2.28 10.81
N VAL A 62 -12.53 -2.95 9.69
CA VAL A 62 -13.76 -3.75 9.49
C VAL A 62 -13.42 -5.21 9.16
N PRO A 63 -14.35 -6.16 9.38
CA PRO A 63 -14.19 -7.55 8.95
C PRO A 63 -14.11 -7.69 7.44
N ASP A 64 -13.47 -8.76 6.97
CA ASP A 64 -13.28 -9.03 5.53
C ASP A 64 -14.42 -9.74 4.82
N ALA A 65 -15.39 -10.32 5.54
CA ALA A 65 -16.49 -11.08 4.93
C ALA A 65 -17.29 -10.28 3.91
N GLY A 66 -17.39 -8.96 4.08
CA GLY A 66 -18.05 -8.08 3.12
C GLY A 66 -17.31 -7.95 1.79
N PHE A 67 -16.03 -8.31 1.69
CA PHE A 67 -15.19 -8.11 0.50
C PHE A 67 -14.92 -9.39 -0.27
N LEU A 68 -15.38 -10.53 0.24
CA LEU A 68 -15.16 -11.86 -0.30
C LEU A 68 -16.47 -12.46 -0.80
N ASP A 69 -16.37 -13.47 -1.66
CA ASP A 69 -17.51 -14.33 -1.97
C ASP A 69 -17.95 -15.12 -0.73
N ALA A 70 -19.26 -15.38 -0.62
CA ALA A 70 -19.82 -16.08 0.54
C ALA A 70 -19.17 -17.46 0.72
N GLY A 71 -18.63 -17.71 1.93
CA GLY A 71 -17.96 -18.97 2.26
C GLY A 71 -16.50 -19.06 1.78
N ALA A 72 -15.91 -17.99 1.25
CA ALA A 72 -14.51 -18.01 0.81
C ALA A 72 -13.53 -18.02 2.00
N GLY A 73 -12.69 -19.07 2.05
CA GLY A 73 -11.62 -19.23 3.02
C GLY A 73 -12.08 -19.58 4.44
N LEU A 74 -11.11 -19.67 5.35
CA LEU A 74 -11.28 -19.90 6.78
C LEU A 74 -10.50 -18.87 7.61
N SER A 75 -10.84 -18.72 8.89
CA SER A 75 -10.18 -17.81 9.84
C SER A 75 -9.38 -18.61 10.85
N ALA A 76 -8.25 -18.08 11.27
CA ALA A 76 -7.51 -18.58 12.42
C ALA A 76 -6.93 -17.43 13.24
N GLY A 77 -6.80 -17.66 14.55
CA GLY A 77 -5.98 -16.81 15.41
C GLY A 77 -4.52 -17.22 15.34
N ILE A 78 -3.64 -16.30 15.70
CA ILE A 78 -2.20 -16.57 15.84
C ILE A 78 -1.92 -17.40 17.09
N ASN A 79 -1.04 -18.40 16.96
CA ASN A 79 -0.69 -19.33 18.03
C ASN A 79 0.54 -18.85 18.83
N PRO A 80 0.58 -19.08 20.16
CA PRO A 80 1.80 -18.87 20.96
C PRO A 80 3.00 -19.65 20.42
N PRO A 81 4.24 -19.14 20.57
CA PRO A 81 4.63 -17.90 21.25
C PRO A 81 4.50 -16.63 20.39
N TYR A 82 3.93 -16.73 19.18
CA TYR A 82 3.85 -15.62 18.22
C TYR A 82 2.71 -14.63 18.50
N THR A 83 1.87 -14.91 19.49
CA THR A 83 0.85 -13.97 19.95
C THR A 83 1.51 -12.82 20.74
N ASP A 84 1.94 -11.77 20.05
CA ASP A 84 2.51 -10.56 20.65
C ASP A 84 1.41 -9.48 20.85
N ARG A 85 1.28 -8.98 22.07
CA ARG A 85 0.30 -7.96 22.45
C ARG A 85 0.69 -6.55 22.00
N ASP A 86 1.96 -6.33 21.69
CA ASP A 86 2.46 -5.04 21.18
C ASP A 86 2.27 -4.92 19.65
N LEU A 87 1.87 -6.00 18.98
CA LEU A 87 1.48 -5.95 17.57
C LEU A 87 0.11 -5.29 17.39
N ALA A 88 -0.07 -4.65 16.23
CA ALA A 88 -1.38 -4.15 15.82
C ALA A 88 -2.40 -5.31 15.76
N ALA A 89 -3.64 -5.06 16.20
CA ALA A 89 -4.68 -6.09 16.34
C ALA A 89 -4.90 -6.93 15.07
N ARG A 90 -4.73 -6.33 13.88
CA ARG A 90 -4.82 -7.03 12.59
C ARG A 90 -3.82 -8.15 12.37
N TYR A 91 -2.78 -8.24 13.19
CA TYR A 91 -1.80 -9.34 13.13
C TYR A 91 -2.13 -10.46 14.12
N LEU A 92 -3.28 -10.40 14.81
CA LEU A 92 -3.71 -11.44 15.74
C LEU A 92 -4.61 -12.49 15.08
N THR A 93 -5.10 -12.22 13.87
CA THR A 93 -5.92 -13.12 13.07
C THR A 93 -5.45 -13.14 11.62
N VAL A 94 -5.81 -14.22 10.92
CA VAL A 94 -5.63 -14.34 9.47
C VAL A 94 -6.88 -14.93 8.83
N ARG A 95 -7.11 -14.54 7.59
CA ARG A 95 -7.93 -15.30 6.63
C ARG A 95 -7.00 -16.16 5.80
N TYR A 96 -7.29 -17.46 5.66
CA TYR A 96 -6.53 -18.40 4.85
C TYR A 96 -7.43 -19.19 3.91
N PHE A 97 -6.87 -19.68 2.80
CA PHE A 97 -7.64 -20.31 1.72
C PHE A 97 -7.16 -21.74 1.48
N PRO A 98 -7.65 -22.70 2.29
CA PRO A 98 -7.27 -24.10 2.13
C PRO A 98 -8.02 -24.69 0.93
N GLY A 99 -7.27 -25.16 -0.06
CA GLY A 99 -7.83 -25.80 -1.24
C GLY A 99 -6.77 -26.02 -2.30
N ALA A 100 -6.72 -27.25 -2.85
CA ALA A 100 -6.09 -27.47 -4.14
C ALA A 100 -6.87 -26.71 -5.22
N ALA A 101 -6.20 -26.35 -6.32
CA ALA A 101 -6.79 -25.68 -7.48
C ALA A 101 -8.22 -26.19 -7.75
N SER A 102 -9.23 -25.36 -7.47
CA SER A 102 -10.61 -25.75 -7.69
C SER A 102 -10.85 -25.95 -9.20
N ALA A 103 -11.86 -26.74 -9.56
CA ALA A 103 -12.20 -27.09 -10.94
C ALA A 103 -12.59 -25.88 -11.84
N ALA A 104 -12.57 -24.66 -11.30
CA ALA A 104 -12.74 -23.39 -12.02
C ALA A 104 -11.41 -22.62 -12.22
N GLY A 105 -10.27 -23.25 -11.98
CA GLY A 105 -8.93 -22.67 -12.11
C GLY A 105 -8.26 -22.40 -10.77
N GLU A 106 -6.93 -22.35 -10.80
CA GLU A 106 -5.98 -22.06 -9.73
C GLU A 106 -6.23 -20.69 -9.07
N ARG A 107 -7.24 -20.55 -8.20
CA ARG A 107 -7.49 -19.30 -7.48
C ARG A 107 -7.63 -19.57 -5.99
N GLY A 108 -6.79 -18.92 -5.18
CA GLY A 108 -7.08 -18.72 -3.76
C GLY A 108 -8.15 -17.63 -3.60
N GLY A 109 -8.20 -16.95 -2.46
CA GLY A 109 -9.23 -15.94 -2.21
C GLY A 109 -9.05 -14.63 -2.97
N CYS A 110 -10.14 -14.09 -3.51
CA CYS A 110 -10.18 -12.79 -4.19
C CYS A 110 -11.04 -11.78 -3.43
N TYR A 111 -10.43 -10.68 -3.01
CA TYR A 111 -11.10 -9.55 -2.39
C TYR A 111 -11.57 -8.58 -3.47
N THR A 112 -12.83 -8.16 -3.44
CA THR A 112 -13.36 -7.12 -4.33
C THR A 112 -13.57 -5.82 -3.56
N LEU A 113 -12.71 -4.84 -3.83
CA LEU A 113 -12.78 -3.49 -3.29
C LEU A 113 -13.63 -2.63 -4.24
N ARG A 114 -14.76 -2.08 -3.77
CA ARG A 114 -15.73 -1.35 -4.60
C ARG A 114 -15.73 0.15 -4.29
N GLN A 115 -16.58 0.89 -5.00
CA GLN A 115 -16.77 2.35 -4.86
C GLN A 115 -15.51 3.14 -5.24
N LEU A 116 -14.76 2.62 -6.20
CA LEU A 116 -13.61 3.29 -6.77
C LEU A 116 -14.07 4.20 -7.92
N SER A 117 -13.30 5.24 -8.19
CA SER A 117 -13.47 6.07 -9.38
C SER A 117 -12.57 5.50 -10.48
N PRO A 118 -13.12 5.12 -11.64
CA PRO A 118 -12.32 4.74 -12.80
C PRO A 118 -11.26 5.82 -13.12
N GLY A 119 -10.00 5.40 -13.28
CA GLY A 119 -8.87 6.32 -13.50
C GLY A 119 -8.40 7.10 -12.26
N GLY A 120 -9.05 6.90 -11.11
CA GLY A 120 -8.57 7.37 -9.80
C GLY A 120 -7.22 6.75 -9.44
N ARG A 121 -6.52 7.33 -8.46
CA ARG A 121 -5.24 6.78 -7.97
C ARG A 121 -5.48 6.22 -6.59
N TYR A 122 -5.04 4.99 -6.37
CA TYR A 122 -5.25 4.29 -5.10
C TYR A 122 -3.96 3.61 -4.67
N LEU A 123 -3.59 3.79 -3.40
CA LEU A 123 -2.62 2.92 -2.75
C LEU A 123 -3.37 1.71 -2.20
N VAL A 124 -2.87 0.53 -2.54
CA VAL A 124 -3.35 -0.75 -2.01
C VAL A 124 -2.23 -1.35 -1.18
N ARG A 125 -2.55 -1.80 0.03
CA ARG A 125 -1.58 -2.45 0.93
C ARG A 125 -2.10 -3.79 1.40
N ALA A 126 -1.35 -4.85 1.14
CA ALA A 126 -1.59 -6.17 1.70
C ALA A 126 -0.54 -6.46 2.78
N THR A 127 -0.97 -7.00 3.92
CA THR A 127 -0.09 -7.35 5.04
C THR A 127 -0.27 -8.80 5.47
N PHE A 128 0.85 -9.43 5.82
CA PHE A 128 0.92 -10.85 6.16
C PHE A 128 1.75 -11.06 7.41
N TYR A 129 1.18 -11.76 8.39
CA TYR A 129 1.85 -12.23 9.58
C TYR A 129 1.41 -13.68 9.82
N TYR A 130 2.35 -14.62 9.70
CA TYR A 130 2.01 -16.05 9.74
C TYR A 130 1.65 -16.50 11.15
N GLY A 131 2.45 -16.11 12.16
CA GLY A 131 2.16 -16.36 13.56
C GLY A 131 1.80 -17.81 13.91
N ASN A 132 2.30 -18.78 13.12
CA ASN A 132 2.01 -20.20 13.26
C ASN A 132 0.50 -20.52 13.33
N TYR A 133 -0.34 -19.78 12.60
CA TYR A 133 -1.81 -19.87 12.71
C TYR A 133 -2.37 -21.30 12.50
N ASP A 134 -1.69 -22.12 11.70
CA ASP A 134 -2.05 -23.51 11.37
C ASP A 134 -1.25 -24.57 12.14
N GLY A 135 -0.33 -24.15 13.02
CA GLY A 135 0.53 -25.06 13.78
C GLY A 135 1.61 -25.76 12.94
N ALA A 136 1.83 -25.34 11.68
CA ALA A 136 2.67 -26.03 10.71
C ALA A 136 3.98 -25.31 10.40
N ILE A 137 4.62 -24.65 11.38
CA ILE A 137 5.85 -23.87 11.18
C ILE A 137 6.97 -24.61 10.42
N ALA A 138 7.06 -25.94 10.54
CA ALA A 138 8.02 -26.79 9.83
C ALA A 138 7.80 -26.81 8.29
N MET A 139 6.67 -26.30 7.81
CA MET A 139 6.31 -26.20 6.39
C MET A 139 6.68 -24.85 5.77
N LEU A 140 7.25 -23.91 6.55
CA LEU A 140 7.83 -22.68 5.97
C LEU A 140 9.02 -23.02 5.06
N PRO A 141 9.24 -22.27 3.96
CA PRO A 141 8.48 -21.09 3.57
C PRO A 141 7.15 -21.40 2.88
N VAL A 142 6.15 -20.55 3.14
CA VAL A 142 4.89 -20.53 2.38
C VAL A 142 5.01 -19.50 1.27
N VAL A 143 4.74 -19.92 0.03
CA VAL A 143 4.82 -19.06 -1.16
C VAL A 143 3.54 -19.15 -1.97
N PHE A 144 2.99 -17.98 -2.29
CA PHE A 144 1.83 -17.82 -3.17
C PHE A 144 1.91 -16.49 -3.91
N ASP A 145 1.16 -16.35 -4.98
CA ASP A 145 1.15 -15.12 -5.75
C ASP A 145 0.04 -14.18 -5.28
N LEU A 146 0.32 -12.88 -5.28
CA LEU A 146 -0.65 -11.81 -5.11
C LEU A 146 -0.91 -11.19 -6.46
N HIS A 147 -2.17 -10.95 -6.79
CA HIS A 147 -2.61 -10.39 -8.07
C HIS A 147 -3.45 -9.13 -7.86
N LEU A 148 -3.33 -8.20 -8.81
CA LEU A 148 -4.17 -7.01 -8.97
C LEU A 148 -5.04 -7.20 -10.21
N GLY A 149 -6.29 -7.60 -10.00
CA GLY A 149 -7.13 -8.17 -11.04
C GLY A 149 -6.50 -9.44 -11.59
N ALA A 150 -6.35 -9.52 -12.91
CA ALA A 150 -5.74 -10.68 -13.56
C ALA A 150 -4.19 -10.62 -13.52
N ASN A 151 -3.61 -9.41 -13.43
CA ASN A 151 -2.16 -9.21 -13.46
C ASN A 151 -1.50 -9.62 -12.14
N ARG A 152 -0.44 -10.43 -12.21
CA ARG A 152 0.38 -10.80 -11.05
C ARG A 152 1.08 -9.57 -10.49
N TRP A 153 0.87 -9.26 -9.22
CA TRP A 153 1.57 -8.21 -8.49
C TRP A 153 2.94 -8.70 -8.01
N THR A 154 2.99 -9.73 -7.17
CA THR A 154 4.24 -10.23 -6.58
C THR A 154 4.08 -11.64 -6.01
N ALA A 155 5.19 -12.33 -5.76
CA ALA A 155 5.19 -13.51 -4.89
C ALA A 155 5.28 -13.08 -3.43
N VAL A 156 4.33 -13.54 -2.62
CA VAL A 156 4.43 -13.46 -1.16
C VAL A 156 5.25 -14.66 -0.70
N ASN A 157 6.43 -14.41 -0.16
CA ASN A 157 7.35 -15.45 0.33
C ASN A 157 7.55 -15.30 1.84
N VAL A 158 6.81 -16.09 2.61
CA VAL A 158 6.79 -16.05 4.07
C VAL A 158 7.81 -17.07 4.57
N THR A 159 8.91 -16.58 5.14
CA THR A 159 10.06 -17.39 5.56
C THR A 159 10.19 -17.52 7.07
N ALA A 160 9.55 -16.64 7.85
CA ALA A 160 9.60 -16.63 9.31
C ALA A 160 8.21 -16.41 9.90
N ALA A 161 7.96 -17.05 11.06
CA ALA A 161 6.66 -17.02 11.70
C ALA A 161 6.35 -15.70 12.42
N ASP A 162 7.38 -15.00 12.87
CA ASP A 162 7.31 -13.72 13.58
C ASP A 162 7.60 -12.51 12.69
N ALA A 163 7.84 -12.69 11.39
CA ALA A 163 8.06 -11.60 10.45
C ALA A 163 6.73 -11.03 9.92
N ILE A 164 6.73 -9.71 9.72
CA ILE A 164 5.61 -8.98 9.09
C ILE A 164 6.01 -8.61 7.67
N TYR A 165 5.25 -9.10 6.70
CA TYR A 165 5.44 -8.80 5.28
C TYR A 165 4.39 -7.79 4.82
N ILE A 166 4.82 -6.72 4.16
CA ILE A 166 3.96 -5.62 3.73
C ILE A 166 4.25 -5.32 2.27
N PHE A 167 3.22 -5.37 1.43
CA PHE A 167 3.32 -5.04 0.01
C PHE A 167 2.40 -3.86 -0.28
N GLU A 168 2.94 -2.83 -0.95
CA GLU A 168 2.16 -1.68 -1.41
C GLU A 168 2.25 -1.50 -2.92
N ALA A 169 1.13 -1.13 -3.54
CA ALA A 169 1.07 -0.76 -4.94
C ALA A 169 0.23 0.50 -5.10
N VAL A 170 0.61 1.35 -6.06
CA VAL A 170 -0.22 2.43 -6.56
C VAL A 170 -0.82 2.00 -7.89
N VAL A 171 -2.14 1.99 -7.94
CA VAL A 171 -2.92 1.50 -9.08
C VAL A 171 -3.89 2.57 -9.56
N SER A 172 -4.29 2.44 -10.83
CA SER A 172 -5.37 3.23 -11.40
C SER A 172 -6.38 2.30 -12.06
N PRO A 173 -7.44 1.88 -11.33
CA PRO A 173 -8.36 0.88 -11.83
C PRO A 173 -9.17 1.45 -13.02
N PRO A 174 -9.41 0.68 -14.08
CA PRO A 174 -10.25 1.10 -15.20
C PRO A 174 -11.75 1.02 -14.88
N ALA A 175 -12.12 0.35 -13.79
CA ALA A 175 -13.49 0.14 -13.31
C ALA A 175 -13.70 0.77 -11.93
N ASP A 176 -14.94 0.73 -11.45
CA ASP A 176 -15.35 1.18 -10.11
C ASP A 176 -15.03 0.16 -8.99
N PHE A 177 -14.27 -0.88 -9.33
CA PHE A 177 -13.78 -1.88 -8.41
C PHE A 177 -12.34 -2.28 -8.72
N LEU A 178 -11.69 -2.89 -7.74
CA LEU A 178 -10.39 -3.54 -7.85
C LEU A 178 -10.45 -4.89 -7.16
N GLN A 179 -9.97 -5.94 -7.83
CA GLN A 179 -9.78 -7.24 -7.22
C GLN A 179 -8.34 -7.41 -6.74
N VAL A 180 -8.18 -7.93 -5.53
CA VAL A 180 -6.90 -8.35 -4.96
C VAL A 180 -7.00 -9.84 -4.67
N CYS A 181 -6.28 -10.65 -5.45
CA CYS A 181 -6.41 -12.11 -5.40
C CYS A 181 -5.13 -12.75 -4.87
N LEU A 182 -5.30 -13.73 -3.98
CA LEU A 182 -4.24 -14.64 -3.57
C LEU A 182 -4.33 -15.89 -4.44
N VAL A 183 -3.24 -16.29 -5.07
CA VAL A 183 -3.18 -17.40 -6.01
C VAL A 183 -2.27 -18.48 -5.46
N ASN A 184 -2.85 -19.66 -5.20
CA ASN A 184 -2.10 -20.82 -4.72
C ASN A 184 -1.23 -21.39 -5.86
N ILE A 185 0.09 -21.41 -5.66
CA ILE A 185 1.06 -21.98 -6.61
C ILE A 185 1.59 -23.35 -6.16
N GLY A 186 0.92 -24.00 -5.21
CA GLY A 186 1.27 -25.31 -4.67
C GLY A 186 2.37 -25.30 -3.62
N LYS A 187 2.74 -24.13 -3.07
CA LYS A 187 3.82 -23.97 -2.08
C LYS A 187 3.30 -23.49 -0.72
N GLY A 188 2.23 -24.12 -0.24
CA GLY A 188 1.58 -23.78 1.02
C GLY A 188 0.26 -23.06 0.84
N THR A 189 -0.42 -22.79 1.95
CA THR A 189 -1.77 -22.22 1.96
C THR A 189 -1.72 -20.69 1.89
N PRO A 190 -2.32 -20.04 0.87
CA PRO A 190 -2.40 -18.60 0.84
C PRO A 190 -3.20 -18.05 2.02
N PHE A 191 -2.70 -16.98 2.61
CA PHE A 191 -3.35 -16.31 3.75
C PHE A 191 -3.10 -14.81 3.70
N ILE A 192 -3.88 -14.02 4.43
CA ILE A 192 -3.74 -12.56 4.54
C ILE A 192 -4.19 -12.11 5.94
N SER A 193 -3.49 -11.12 6.50
CA SER A 193 -3.79 -10.52 7.82
C SER A 193 -4.53 -9.19 7.69
N GLY A 194 -4.25 -8.43 6.63
CA GLY A 194 -4.89 -7.14 6.43
C GLY A 194 -4.81 -6.65 5.00
N LEU A 195 -5.83 -5.89 4.58
CA LEU A 195 -5.92 -5.25 3.29
C LEU A 195 -6.39 -3.81 3.46
N ASP A 196 -5.63 -2.85 2.96
CA ASP A 196 -5.98 -1.44 2.99
C ASP A 196 -6.09 -0.87 1.57
N LEU A 197 -7.03 0.05 1.39
CA LEU A 197 -7.12 0.91 0.21
C LEU A 197 -7.21 2.38 0.64
N ARG A 198 -6.38 3.21 0.00
CA ARG A 198 -6.27 4.65 0.26
C ARG A 198 -6.41 5.42 -1.05
N PRO A 199 -7.42 6.29 -1.22
CA PRO A 199 -7.49 7.21 -2.35
C PRO A 199 -6.32 8.19 -2.29
N LEU A 200 -5.72 8.44 -3.44
CA LEU A 200 -4.62 9.37 -3.62
C LEU A 200 -5.05 10.47 -4.58
N LYS A 201 -4.44 11.65 -4.45
CA LYS A 201 -4.57 12.68 -5.47
C LYS A 201 -3.86 12.23 -6.76
N PRO A 202 -4.44 12.48 -7.95
CA PRO A 202 -3.85 12.07 -9.23
C PRO A 202 -2.41 12.57 -9.46
N GLU A 203 -2.05 13.72 -8.88
CA GLU A 203 -0.75 14.36 -9.08
C GLU A 203 0.40 13.75 -8.25
N LEU A 204 0.09 12.93 -7.25
CA LEU A 204 1.10 12.32 -6.38
C LEU A 204 1.94 11.30 -7.15
N TYR A 205 1.26 10.45 -7.93
CA TYR A 205 1.85 9.37 -8.74
C TYR A 205 1.26 9.37 -10.16
N PRO A 206 1.59 10.38 -11.00
CA PRO A 206 1.07 10.48 -12.36
C PRO A 206 1.48 9.29 -13.26
N GLU A 207 2.54 8.58 -12.90
CA GLU A 207 3.04 7.41 -13.62
C GLU A 207 2.14 6.17 -13.44
N ALA A 208 1.25 6.15 -12.43
CA ALA A 208 0.24 5.11 -12.30
C ALA A 208 -0.94 5.39 -13.24
N THR A 209 -1.22 4.44 -14.13
CA THR A 209 -2.26 4.50 -15.17
C THR A 209 -3.01 3.17 -15.25
N ALA A 210 -4.08 3.11 -16.05
CA ALA A 210 -4.84 1.86 -16.23
C ALA A 210 -3.99 0.69 -16.77
N ASN A 211 -2.94 0.99 -17.53
CA ASN A 211 -2.06 -0.01 -18.15
C ASN A 211 -0.73 -0.17 -17.39
N GLN A 212 -0.54 0.53 -16.27
CA GLN A 212 0.72 0.56 -15.56
C GLN A 212 0.52 0.84 -14.07
N SER A 213 0.96 -0.09 -13.23
CA SER A 213 0.97 0.07 -11.77
C SER A 213 2.39 0.36 -11.28
N LEU A 214 2.47 1.01 -10.12
CA LEU A 214 3.73 1.20 -9.40
C LEU A 214 3.74 0.27 -8.20
N LEU A 215 4.65 -0.69 -8.14
CA LEU A 215 4.78 -1.59 -7.00
C LEU A 215 5.90 -1.05 -6.11
N LEU A 216 5.61 -0.76 -4.84
CA LEU A 216 6.64 -0.29 -3.93
C LEU A 216 7.68 -1.40 -3.79
N LEU A 217 8.94 -1.09 -4.10
CA LEU A 217 10.02 -2.09 -4.10
C LEU A 217 10.09 -2.75 -2.72
N ASN A 218 10.00 -4.07 -2.70
CA ASN A 218 10.01 -4.87 -1.50
C ASN A 218 11.33 -5.64 -1.44
N HIS A 219 12.35 -4.99 -0.89
CA HIS A 219 13.71 -5.49 -0.82
C HIS A 219 14.32 -5.17 0.54
N ASP A 220 14.83 -6.20 1.20
CA ASP A 220 15.43 -6.07 2.53
C ASP A 220 16.64 -5.14 2.49
N ARG A 221 16.63 -4.18 3.42
CA ARG A 221 17.77 -3.33 3.67
C ARG A 221 18.22 -3.57 5.11
N PRO A 222 19.49 -3.90 5.38
CA PRO A 222 19.91 -4.33 6.72
C PRO A 222 19.51 -3.41 7.89
N PRO A 223 19.53 -2.05 7.77
CA PRO A 223 19.11 -1.18 8.85
C PRO A 223 17.60 -0.84 8.84
N ALA A 224 16.85 -1.29 7.85
CA ALA A 224 15.41 -1.08 7.77
C ALA A 224 14.65 -2.16 8.55
N ARG A 225 13.51 -1.81 9.14
CA ARG A 225 12.68 -2.75 9.90
C ARG A 225 11.84 -3.65 8.99
N PHE A 226 11.42 -3.11 7.86
CA PHE A 226 10.59 -3.79 6.87
C PHE A 226 11.29 -3.77 5.51
N ALA A 227 10.85 -4.65 4.62
CA ALA A 227 11.41 -4.75 3.27
C ALA A 227 10.91 -3.65 2.30
N PHE A 228 9.83 -2.93 2.59
CA PHE A 228 9.29 -1.94 1.65
C PHE A 228 10.19 -0.67 1.54
N ASN A 229 10.46 -0.19 0.34
CA ASN A 229 11.45 0.88 0.10
C ASN A 229 10.79 2.27 0.04
N ARG A 230 10.18 2.70 1.16
CA ARG A 230 9.74 4.08 1.39
C ARG A 230 10.33 4.61 2.71
N TYR A 231 11.21 5.60 2.59
CA TYR A 231 12.11 6.00 3.66
C TYR A 231 12.00 7.46 4.06
N GLN A 232 12.09 7.70 5.37
CA GLN A 232 12.24 9.00 5.99
C GLN A 232 13.56 9.09 6.76
N PHE A 233 14.04 10.31 7.04
CA PHE A 233 15.39 10.57 7.57
C PHE A 233 15.40 11.25 8.97
N TRP A 234 14.44 10.94 9.82
CA TRP A 234 14.44 11.25 11.25
C TRP A 234 15.35 10.31 12.02
N ARG A 235 16.04 10.85 13.03
CA ARG A 235 16.98 10.12 13.88
C ARG A 235 16.78 10.45 15.37
N PRO A 236 17.04 9.50 16.30
CA PRO A 236 17.45 8.13 16.04
C PRO A 236 16.31 7.27 15.48
N ALA A 237 16.63 6.28 14.63
CA ALA A 237 15.64 5.43 13.97
C ALA A 237 14.80 4.60 14.98
N SER A 238 15.37 4.32 16.15
CA SER A 238 14.69 3.62 17.25
C SER A 238 13.49 4.37 17.82
N TYR A 239 13.48 5.71 17.74
CA TYR A 239 12.39 6.55 18.22
C TYR A 239 11.31 6.77 17.14
N TYR A 240 11.73 7.01 15.90
CA TYR A 240 10.83 7.32 14.77
C TYR A 240 10.59 6.09 13.88
N LYS A 241 10.02 5.03 14.45
CA LYS A 241 9.98 3.68 13.82
C LYS A 241 9.11 3.57 12.56
N LEU A 242 8.01 4.31 12.48
CA LEU A 242 7.10 4.29 11.33
C LEU A 242 6.22 5.55 11.36
N PHE A 243 6.25 6.35 10.31
CA PHE A 243 5.23 7.38 10.10
C PHE A 243 4.14 6.82 9.18
N ARG A 244 2.89 7.15 9.52
CA ARG A 244 1.69 6.86 8.76
C ARG A 244 0.61 7.88 9.15
N TYR A 245 -0.65 7.64 8.81
CA TYR A 245 -1.74 8.50 9.26
C TYR A 245 -1.74 8.65 10.80
N PRO A 246 -1.94 9.87 11.35
CA PRO A 246 -2.31 11.11 10.69
C PRO A 246 -1.13 11.99 10.19
N PHE A 247 0.12 11.53 10.29
CA PHE A 247 1.30 12.29 9.87
C PHE A 247 1.54 12.28 8.35
N ASP A 248 0.98 11.28 7.67
CA ASP A 248 0.78 11.26 6.22
C ASP A 248 -0.73 11.15 5.94
N PRO A 249 -1.36 12.15 5.29
CA PRO A 249 -2.81 12.18 5.07
C PRO A 249 -3.30 11.10 4.10
N TYR A 250 -2.40 10.43 3.38
CA TYR A 250 -2.72 9.30 2.50
C TYR A 250 -2.44 7.95 3.17
N ASP A 251 -2.12 7.96 4.48
CA ASP A 251 -1.73 6.78 5.27
C ASP A 251 -0.60 5.96 4.64
N ARG A 252 0.28 6.58 3.86
CA ARG A 252 1.49 5.92 3.34
C ARG A 252 2.41 5.53 4.49
N LEU A 253 2.97 4.32 4.45
CA LEU A 253 3.98 3.91 5.43
C LEU A 253 5.34 4.49 5.06
N TRP A 254 5.98 5.14 6.03
CA TRP A 254 7.33 5.70 5.93
C TRP A 254 8.19 5.15 7.06
N GLN A 255 9.11 4.26 6.75
CA GLN A 255 10.04 3.71 7.74
C GLN A 255 11.35 4.51 7.77
N PRO A 256 12.08 4.53 8.89
CA PRO A 256 13.38 5.16 8.91
C PRO A 256 14.33 4.50 7.90
N TYR A 257 15.16 5.31 7.24
CA TYR A 257 16.30 4.80 6.47
C TYR A 257 17.35 4.13 7.37
N GLY A 258 17.27 4.30 8.69
CA GLY A 258 18.20 3.72 9.66
C GLY A 258 19.35 4.64 10.04
N ASP A 259 20.12 4.21 11.05
CA ASP A 259 21.15 5.04 11.68
C ASP A 259 22.53 4.80 11.06
N ASP A 260 22.90 5.64 10.08
CA ASP A 260 24.26 5.69 9.53
C ASP A 260 25.13 6.67 10.34
N PRO A 261 26.25 6.24 10.95
CA PRO A 261 27.12 7.12 11.75
C PRO A 261 27.83 8.19 10.90
N SER A 262 27.94 8.01 9.58
CA SER A 262 28.53 9.01 8.67
C SER A 262 27.58 10.17 8.35
N TRP A 263 26.30 10.06 8.72
CA TRP A 263 25.27 11.07 8.47
C TRP A 263 24.85 11.75 9.76
N THR A 264 24.23 12.92 9.64
CA THR A 264 23.55 13.65 10.73
C THR A 264 22.20 14.16 10.25
N ASN A 265 21.32 14.55 11.17
CA ASN A 265 20.02 15.12 10.83
C ASN A 265 20.06 16.66 10.89
N ILE A 266 19.40 17.28 9.91
CA ILE A 266 18.95 18.66 10.03
C ILE A 266 17.46 18.59 10.31
N THR A 267 17.01 19.31 11.33
CA THR A 267 15.58 19.38 11.68
C THR A 267 15.11 20.82 11.75
N VAL A 268 13.82 21.03 11.53
CA VAL A 268 13.18 22.34 11.68
C VAL A 268 11.81 22.19 12.33
N ALA A 269 11.44 23.13 13.21
CA ALA A 269 10.13 23.14 13.85
C ALA A 269 9.04 23.73 12.93
N ALA A 270 9.43 24.67 12.07
CA ALA A 270 8.55 25.32 11.10
C ALA A 270 7.93 24.30 10.12
N ALA A 271 6.72 24.62 9.65
CA ALA A 271 6.09 23.85 8.60
C ALA A 271 6.90 23.94 7.30
N VAL A 272 7.01 22.82 6.60
CA VAL A 272 7.51 22.74 5.23
C VAL A 272 6.30 22.79 4.32
N ASP A 273 6.31 23.69 3.34
CA ASP A 273 5.28 23.80 2.31
C ASP A 273 5.34 22.57 1.40
N VAL A 274 4.19 21.89 1.24
CA VAL A 274 4.06 20.67 0.44
C VAL A 274 3.11 20.84 -0.76
N THR A 275 2.69 22.06 -1.05
CA THR A 275 1.79 22.39 -2.17
C THR A 275 2.30 21.84 -3.50
N ASN A 276 3.62 21.88 -3.74
CA ASN A 276 4.25 21.38 -4.96
C ASN A 276 4.33 19.85 -5.09
N ILE A 277 4.19 19.09 -3.99
CA ILE A 277 4.33 17.62 -4.02
C ILE A 277 3.00 16.89 -3.91
N SER A 278 2.01 17.48 -3.23
CA SER A 278 0.75 16.80 -2.92
C SER A 278 -0.48 17.64 -3.20
N ARG A 279 -0.32 18.90 -3.66
CA ARG A 279 -1.39 19.91 -3.76
C ARG A 279 -2.26 19.95 -2.48
N SER A 280 -1.66 19.58 -1.36
CA SER A 280 -2.29 19.58 -0.04
C SER A 280 -1.66 20.69 0.76
N ASP A 281 -2.44 21.27 1.66
CA ASP A 281 -1.93 22.27 2.60
C ASP A 281 -1.39 21.62 3.88
N ASP A 282 -1.56 20.29 4.04
CA ASP A 282 -1.17 19.57 5.26
C ASP A 282 0.35 19.30 5.32
N PRO A 283 1.10 20.01 6.17
CA PRO A 283 2.54 19.86 6.24
C PRO A 283 2.91 18.52 6.88
N SER A 284 3.58 17.64 6.14
CA SER A 284 4.02 16.35 6.68
C SER A 284 5.25 16.50 7.58
N PRO A 285 5.22 15.98 8.83
CA PRO A 285 6.42 15.93 9.68
C PRO A 285 7.58 15.17 9.05
N ILE A 286 7.33 14.24 8.14
CA ILE A 286 8.35 13.47 7.42
C ILE A 286 9.40 14.39 6.78
N LEU A 287 8.95 15.52 6.23
CA LEU A 287 9.82 16.45 5.49
C LEU A 287 10.53 17.48 6.37
N ARG A 288 10.24 17.52 7.67
CA ARG A 288 10.88 18.44 8.64
C ARG A 288 12.21 17.92 9.20
N SER A 289 12.62 16.72 8.78
CA SER A 289 13.95 16.18 9.01
C SER A 289 14.59 15.83 7.69
N ALA A 290 15.92 15.93 7.63
CA ALA A 290 16.69 15.51 6.48
C ALA A 290 18.04 14.94 6.89
N ALA A 291 18.54 13.99 6.11
CA ALA A 291 19.91 13.50 6.24
C ALA A 291 20.89 14.38 5.45
N THR A 292 22.06 14.60 6.02
CA THR A 292 23.23 15.25 5.41
C THR A 292 24.48 14.54 5.94
N PRO A 293 25.63 14.56 5.23
CA PRO A 293 26.88 14.07 5.79
C PRO A 293 27.22 14.76 7.12
N ALA A 294 27.68 13.99 8.12
CA ALA A 294 28.06 14.50 9.44
C ALA A 294 29.35 15.34 9.39
N ASN A 295 30.27 14.95 8.50
CA ASN A 295 31.47 15.72 8.22
C ASN A 295 31.21 16.65 7.04
N ALA A 296 31.29 17.97 7.26
CA ALA A 296 31.03 18.99 6.24
C ALA A 296 31.98 18.94 5.02
N THR A 297 33.12 18.26 5.13
CA THR A 297 34.04 18.04 4.01
C THR A 297 33.57 16.93 3.07
N VAL A 298 32.67 16.04 3.52
CA VAL A 298 32.08 14.99 2.69
C VAL A 298 31.02 15.62 1.80
N ARG A 299 31.24 15.53 0.48
CA ARG A 299 30.43 16.17 -0.56
C ARG A 299 29.40 15.23 -1.19
N ARG A 300 29.12 14.06 -0.59
CA ARG A 300 28.33 13.00 -1.23
C ARG A 300 27.45 12.21 -0.26
N LEU A 301 26.27 11.80 -0.73
CA LEU A 301 25.41 10.79 -0.10
C LEU A 301 25.09 9.71 -1.13
N ASP A 302 25.11 8.44 -0.71
CA ASP A 302 24.85 7.29 -1.58
C ASP A 302 23.73 6.42 -1.02
N PHE A 303 22.81 6.04 -1.90
CA PHE A 303 21.65 5.21 -1.61
C PHE A 303 21.69 3.99 -2.53
N PRO A 304 22.42 2.92 -2.17
CA PRO A 304 22.46 1.71 -2.96
C PRO A 304 21.20 0.85 -2.71
N TRP A 305 20.72 0.21 -3.77
CA TRP A 305 19.73 -0.87 -3.69
C TRP A 305 20.04 -1.91 -4.77
N SER A 306 19.40 -3.07 -4.67
CA SER A 306 19.49 -4.10 -5.69
C SER A 306 18.15 -4.26 -6.38
N SER A 307 18.18 -4.61 -7.66
CA SER A 307 16.98 -4.93 -8.42
C SER A 307 16.36 -6.25 -7.95
N ASP A 308 15.07 -6.42 -8.16
CA ASP A 308 14.40 -7.72 -8.05
C ASP A 308 15.03 -8.75 -9.00
N ASP A 309 14.75 -10.04 -8.78
CA ASP A 309 15.22 -11.16 -9.60
C ASP A 309 14.54 -11.25 -10.99
N ALA A 310 13.64 -10.32 -11.32
CA ALA A 310 13.00 -10.27 -12.63
C ALA A 310 13.92 -9.70 -13.71
N ALA A 311 14.00 -10.38 -14.85
CA ALA A 311 14.80 -9.92 -15.99
C ALA A 311 14.12 -8.69 -16.64
N THR A 312 14.73 -7.51 -16.47
CA THR A 312 14.37 -6.22 -17.08
C THR A 312 13.24 -5.42 -16.41
N THR A 313 13.40 -5.11 -15.12
CA THR A 313 12.51 -4.17 -14.39
C THR A 313 12.91 -2.70 -14.62
N THR A 314 11.92 -1.81 -14.80
CA THR A 314 12.13 -0.36 -14.72
C THR A 314 11.79 0.12 -13.32
N TYR A 315 12.66 0.91 -12.71
CA TYR A 315 12.45 1.51 -11.40
C TYR A 315 12.13 2.99 -11.52
N LEU A 316 11.16 3.45 -10.73
CA LEU A 316 10.85 4.87 -10.51
C LEU A 316 11.36 5.27 -9.13
N LEU A 317 12.19 6.31 -9.11
CA LEU A 317 12.81 6.89 -7.92
C LEU A 317 12.14 8.23 -7.64
N LEU A 318 11.65 8.43 -6.42
CA LEU A 318 11.13 9.71 -5.96
C LEU A 318 11.96 10.18 -4.77
N LEU A 319 12.71 11.27 -4.97
CA LEU A 319 13.52 11.90 -3.93
C LEU A 319 12.87 13.19 -3.49
N TYR A 320 12.64 13.33 -2.19
CA TYR A 320 12.01 14.49 -1.59
C TYR A 320 13.07 15.41 -1.00
N PHE A 321 12.98 16.69 -1.34
CA PHE A 321 13.92 17.70 -0.90
C PHE A 321 13.22 18.96 -0.41
N ALA A 322 13.67 19.48 0.72
CA ALA A 322 13.39 20.83 1.20
C ALA A 322 14.63 21.37 1.92
N GLU A 323 15.01 22.62 1.67
CA GLU A 323 16.11 23.23 2.42
C GLU A 323 15.58 23.62 3.80
N LEU A 324 16.20 23.07 4.84
CA LEU A 324 15.75 23.25 6.23
C LEU A 324 16.56 24.32 6.97
N GLN A 325 17.70 24.75 6.42
CA GLN A 325 18.57 25.78 6.98
C GLN A 325 18.41 27.10 6.22
N ARG A 326 18.24 28.20 6.96
CA ARG A 326 18.22 29.53 6.34
C ARG A 326 19.67 29.95 6.01
N LEU A 327 19.98 30.05 4.72
CA LEU A 327 21.32 30.39 4.24
C LEU A 327 21.48 31.91 4.07
N PRO A 328 22.71 32.45 4.22
CA PRO A 328 23.01 33.84 3.89
C PRO A 328 22.69 34.19 2.43
N ALA A 329 22.49 35.48 2.14
CA ALA A 329 22.27 35.94 0.77
C ALA A 329 23.43 35.53 -0.15
N GLY A 330 23.11 34.97 -1.32
CA GLY A 330 24.09 34.48 -2.29
C GLY A 330 24.63 33.06 -2.02
N ALA A 331 24.40 32.50 -0.82
CA ALA A 331 24.73 31.11 -0.52
C ALA A 331 23.56 30.18 -0.88
N ALA A 332 23.86 29.03 -1.46
CA ALA A 332 22.87 28.00 -1.78
C ALA A 332 23.47 26.61 -1.60
N ARG A 333 22.66 25.65 -1.17
CA ARG A 333 22.98 24.23 -1.29
C ARG A 333 22.68 23.80 -2.72
N ARG A 334 23.68 23.26 -3.41
CA ARG A 334 23.58 22.80 -4.80
C ARG A 334 24.20 21.42 -4.93
N PHE A 335 23.51 20.51 -5.58
CA PHE A 335 24.04 19.16 -5.81
C PHE A 335 23.42 18.54 -7.05
N ASP A 336 24.12 17.58 -7.62
CA ASP A 336 23.62 16.72 -8.67
C ASP A 336 22.99 15.47 -8.07
N VAL A 337 21.83 15.08 -8.62
CA VAL A 337 21.22 13.76 -8.42
C VAL A 337 21.68 12.88 -9.58
N LEU A 338 22.38 11.79 -9.25
CA LEU A 338 22.91 10.82 -10.20
C LEU A 338 22.27 9.45 -9.95
N VAL A 339 21.97 8.70 -11.02
CA VAL A 339 21.50 7.31 -10.91
C VAL A 339 22.44 6.44 -11.73
N ASP A 340 23.13 5.51 -11.06
CA ASP A 340 24.20 4.67 -11.64
C ASP A 340 25.36 5.44 -12.29
N GLY A 341 25.67 6.62 -11.75
CA GLY A 341 26.67 7.52 -12.32
C GLY A 341 26.08 8.44 -13.40
N ASP A 342 26.94 8.91 -14.32
CA ASP A 342 26.66 10.11 -15.11
C ASP A 342 26.66 9.93 -16.64
N ALA A 343 27.15 8.81 -17.21
CA ALA A 343 27.58 8.88 -18.63
C ALA A 343 27.44 7.64 -19.55
N SER A 344 26.87 6.49 -19.15
CA SER A 344 26.89 5.34 -20.09
C SER A 344 25.84 4.24 -19.95
N ALA A 345 24.81 4.40 -19.08
CA ALA A 345 23.80 3.37 -18.85
C ALA A 345 22.34 3.87 -18.87
N GLY A 346 22.07 5.04 -19.45
CA GLY A 346 20.73 5.63 -19.47
C GLY A 346 20.29 6.29 -18.15
N GLY A 347 21.19 6.40 -17.16
CA GLY A 347 21.00 7.20 -15.95
C GLY A 347 21.19 8.70 -16.23
N GLY A 348 20.32 9.54 -15.66
CA GLY A 348 20.35 10.99 -15.87
C GLY A 348 21.10 11.74 -14.78
N ARG A 349 21.89 12.75 -15.18
CA ARG A 349 22.36 13.83 -14.29
C ARG A 349 21.26 14.85 -14.10
N ARG A 350 21.00 15.25 -12.87
CA ARG A 350 20.13 16.42 -12.62
C ARG A 350 20.69 17.31 -11.53
N GLY A 351 21.16 18.49 -11.92
CA GLY A 351 21.48 19.55 -10.98
C GLY A 351 20.21 20.01 -10.24
N TYR A 352 20.32 20.20 -8.93
CA TYR A 352 19.20 20.53 -8.07
C TYR A 352 19.60 21.55 -6.99
N THR A 353 18.67 22.46 -6.67
CA THR A 353 18.84 23.48 -5.63
C THR A 353 17.56 23.52 -4.79
N PRO A 354 17.53 22.93 -3.59
CA PRO A 354 16.35 22.94 -2.73
C PRO A 354 16.00 24.37 -2.29
N ARG A 355 14.70 24.64 -2.18
CA ARG A 355 14.16 25.91 -1.69
C ARG A 355 13.91 25.85 -0.19
N TYR A 356 14.13 26.98 0.50
CA TYR A 356 13.95 27.06 1.95
C TYR A 356 12.47 26.82 2.31
N LEU A 357 12.24 25.79 3.14
CA LEU A 357 10.92 25.35 3.61
C LEU A 357 9.87 25.08 2.51
N ALA A 358 10.31 24.77 1.29
CA ALA A 358 9.43 24.36 0.20
C ALA A 358 9.88 22.99 -0.32
N ALA A 359 9.00 22.00 -0.18
CA ALA A 359 9.26 20.65 -0.63
C ALA A 359 9.05 20.54 -2.14
N GLU A 360 9.97 19.83 -2.80
CA GLU A 360 9.80 19.36 -4.16
C GLU A 360 10.22 17.89 -4.25
N VAL A 361 9.73 17.21 -5.29
CA VAL A 361 10.07 15.83 -5.59
C VAL A 361 10.83 15.76 -6.90
N VAL A 362 12.04 15.20 -6.85
CA VAL A 362 12.81 14.85 -8.04
C VAL A 362 12.49 13.42 -8.40
N ARG A 363 11.99 13.25 -9.62
CA ARG A 363 11.67 11.95 -10.21
C ARG A 363 12.78 11.52 -11.16
N SER A 364 13.17 10.25 -11.08
CA SER A 364 14.13 9.64 -12.01
C SER A 364 13.71 8.20 -12.29
N THR A 365 14.10 7.68 -13.46
CA THR A 365 13.83 6.30 -13.86
C THR A 365 15.11 5.60 -14.26
N VAL A 366 15.26 4.34 -13.88
CA VAL A 366 16.40 3.50 -14.29
C VAL A 366 15.92 2.11 -14.66
N ARG A 367 16.50 1.51 -15.69
CA ARG A 367 16.13 0.15 -16.12
C ARG A 367 17.25 -0.82 -15.75
N ALA A 368 16.90 -1.89 -15.05
CA ALA A 368 17.81 -3.01 -14.85
C ALA A 368 18.05 -3.73 -16.18
N ALA A 369 19.32 -3.92 -16.53
CA ALA A 369 19.74 -4.68 -17.70
C ALA A 369 19.74 -6.19 -17.42
N ARG A 370 19.84 -6.61 -16.15
CA ARG A 370 19.91 -8.00 -15.70
C ARG A 370 19.23 -8.16 -14.33
N PRO A 371 18.70 -9.36 -14.01
CA PRO A 371 18.27 -9.69 -12.65
C PRO A 371 19.35 -9.40 -11.60
N GLY A 372 18.95 -8.93 -10.42
CA GLY A 372 19.84 -8.61 -9.32
C GLY A 372 20.87 -7.50 -9.58
N GLN A 373 20.70 -6.67 -10.62
CA GLN A 373 21.60 -5.54 -10.88
C GLN A 373 21.58 -4.57 -9.69
N ARG A 374 22.76 -4.24 -9.17
CA ARG A 374 22.92 -3.24 -8.14
C ARG A 374 22.84 -1.84 -8.75
N HIS A 375 22.02 -0.99 -8.14
CA HIS A 375 21.83 0.39 -8.51
C HIS A 375 22.24 1.32 -7.36
N VAL A 376 22.53 2.58 -7.68
CA VAL A 376 22.83 3.61 -6.67
C VAL A 376 22.31 4.97 -7.09
N VAL A 377 21.66 5.67 -6.15
CA VAL A 377 21.38 7.10 -6.28
C VAL A 377 22.43 7.83 -5.49
N SER A 378 23.09 8.78 -6.12
CA SER A 378 24.13 9.58 -5.50
C SER A 378 23.75 11.04 -5.55
N LEU A 379 23.81 11.70 -4.39
CA LEU A 379 23.72 13.14 -4.29
C LEU A 379 25.13 13.68 -4.16
N VAL A 380 25.58 14.50 -5.09
CA VAL A 380 26.96 15.01 -5.14
C VAL A 380 26.94 16.53 -5.13
N ALA A 381 27.52 17.16 -4.11
CA ALA A 381 27.57 18.61 -4.01
C ALA A 381 28.30 19.22 -5.21
N ALA A 382 27.71 20.28 -5.76
CA ALA A 382 28.36 21.09 -6.79
C ALA A 382 29.59 21.82 -6.22
N PRO A 383 30.60 22.15 -7.04
CA PRO A 383 31.82 22.83 -6.55
C PRO A 383 31.55 24.15 -5.83
N ASP A 384 30.51 24.87 -6.24
CA ASP A 384 30.06 26.16 -5.71
C ASP A 384 29.01 26.04 -4.58
N SER A 385 28.67 24.82 -4.15
CA SER A 385 27.69 24.61 -3.08
C SER A 385 28.22 25.07 -1.73
N ALA A 386 27.40 25.84 -1.01
CA ALA A 386 27.72 26.31 0.34
C ALA A 386 27.72 25.17 1.38
N LEU A 387 26.93 24.11 1.15
CA LEU A 387 26.74 23.00 2.08
C LEU A 387 26.76 21.64 1.38
N PRO A 388 26.99 20.53 2.11
CA PRO A 388 26.83 19.16 1.60
C PRO A 388 25.42 18.88 1.03
N PRO A 389 25.17 17.79 0.30
CA PRO A 389 23.83 17.44 -0.15
C PRO A 389 22.88 17.12 1.03
N ILE A 390 21.57 17.20 0.78
CA ILE A 390 20.50 16.97 1.76
C ILE A 390 19.42 16.07 1.16
N VAL A 391 18.75 15.22 1.95
CA VAL A 391 17.58 14.43 1.53
C VAL A 391 16.54 14.32 2.64
N ASN A 392 15.26 14.53 2.31
CA ASN A 392 14.15 14.51 3.28
C ASN A 392 13.32 13.22 3.20
N GLY A 393 13.27 12.57 2.04
CA GLY A 393 12.57 11.31 1.84
C GLY A 393 12.98 10.61 0.54
N LEU A 394 12.76 9.30 0.48
CA LEU A 394 13.10 8.46 -0.68
C LEU A 394 12.03 7.38 -0.87
N GLU A 395 11.53 7.22 -2.10
CA GLU A 395 10.70 6.09 -2.51
C GLU A 395 11.31 5.42 -3.74
N ILE A 396 11.22 4.08 -3.78
CA ILE A 396 11.65 3.27 -4.92
C ILE A 396 10.50 2.35 -5.30
N TYR A 397 10.02 2.46 -6.54
CA TYR A 397 8.98 1.59 -7.10
C TYR A 397 9.56 0.77 -8.26
N SER A 398 9.12 -0.47 -8.41
CA SER A 398 9.15 -1.14 -9.70
C SER A 398 7.92 -0.75 -10.52
N VAL A 399 8.13 -0.47 -11.80
CA VAL A 399 7.08 -0.09 -12.74
C VAL A 399 6.60 -1.35 -13.44
N GLN A 400 5.32 -1.69 -13.26
CA GLN A 400 4.73 -2.90 -13.78
C GLN A 400 3.70 -2.60 -14.88
N PRO A 401 3.93 -3.08 -16.12
CA PRO A 401 2.89 -3.11 -17.14
C PRO A 401 1.71 -3.99 -16.72
N MET A 402 0.49 -3.55 -17.00
CA MET A 402 -0.76 -4.25 -16.72
C MET A 402 -1.45 -4.60 -18.05
N PRO A 403 -0.95 -5.61 -18.80
CA PRO A 403 -1.47 -5.95 -20.13
C PRO A 403 -2.88 -6.55 -20.09
N GLU A 404 -3.28 -7.14 -18.97
CA GLU A 404 -4.60 -7.76 -18.83
C GLU A 404 -5.58 -6.72 -18.29
N LEU A 405 -6.48 -6.25 -19.16
CA LEU A 405 -7.64 -5.47 -18.74
C LEU A 405 -8.58 -6.40 -17.96
N ALA A 406 -9.07 -5.95 -16.80
CA ALA A 406 -10.11 -6.66 -16.08
C ALA A 406 -11.27 -6.94 -17.06
N THR A 407 -11.56 -8.22 -17.32
CA THR A 407 -12.67 -8.58 -18.19
C THR A 407 -13.95 -8.08 -17.54
N ASN A 408 -14.77 -7.35 -18.31
CA ASN A 408 -16.09 -6.94 -17.86
C ASN A 408 -16.89 -8.19 -17.46
N ASP A 409 -17.22 -8.33 -16.18
CA ASP A 409 -18.18 -9.34 -15.71
C ASP A 409 -19.58 -8.96 -16.22
N ARG A 410 -19.87 -9.31 -17.47
CA ARG A 410 -21.24 -9.34 -18.00
C ARG A 410 -21.97 -10.65 -17.73
N ASP A 411 -21.35 -11.58 -17.01
CA ASP A 411 -21.93 -12.90 -16.71
C ASP A 411 -22.32 -13.08 -15.23
N GLY A 412 -22.56 -11.98 -14.53
CA GLY A 412 -23.32 -11.96 -13.28
C GLY A 412 -24.68 -11.33 -13.53
N LEU A 413 -25.70 -12.13 -13.86
CA LEU A 413 -27.08 -11.69 -13.67
C LEU A 413 -27.18 -11.08 -12.26
N PRO A 414 -27.79 -9.90 -12.07
CA PRO A 414 -28.05 -9.40 -10.75
C PRO A 414 -29.03 -10.38 -10.11
N ILE A 415 -28.50 -11.29 -9.28
CA ILE A 415 -29.33 -12.05 -8.37
C ILE A 415 -29.70 -11.05 -7.28
N CYS A 416 -30.90 -10.47 -7.43
CA CYS A 416 -31.53 -9.62 -6.44
C CYS A 416 -31.76 -10.37 -5.13
#